data_AF-A0A2A5X844-F1
#
_entry.id   AF-A0A2A5X844-F1
#
_cell.length_a   1.000
_cell.length_b   1.000
_cell.length_c   1.000
_cell.angle_alpha   90.00
_cell.angle_beta   90.00
_cell.angle_gamma   90.00
#
_symmetry.space_group_name_H-M   'P 1'
#
loop_
_entity.id
_entity.type
_entity.pdbx_description
1 polymer ?
#
loop_
_entity_poly.entity_id
_entity_poly.type
_entity_poly.pdbx_seq_one_letter_code
_entity_poly.pdbx_strand_id
1 'polypeptide(L)'
;MKKFLLFILISLFHFSYDIKAQAVSRLSDSRIMQDNTRDRAIRNTKLLNEMRLDENQKERLRSVNGMFDVLISGLRKDVKRMRLEIELEKLNDDIDDNKIYGLYDKIANTQAAIWKETFKKEQEIKFILNERQLLMHEKIRMRNQRDDTRLKPNYKRE
;
A
#
# COMPACT_ATOMS: atom_id res chain seq x y z
N MET A 1 28.76 -43.91 9.08
CA MET A 1 27.64 -43.08 9.61
C MET A 1 28.06 -41.73 10.23
N LYS A 2 29.23 -41.59 10.87
CA LYS A 2 29.67 -40.30 11.47
C LYS A 2 29.87 -39.13 10.48
N LYS A 3 30.36 -39.41 9.25
CA LYS A 3 30.59 -38.37 8.22
C LYS A 3 29.29 -37.79 7.63
N PHE A 4 28.22 -38.59 7.55
CA PHE A 4 26.90 -38.14 7.10
C PHE A 4 26.24 -37.19 8.12
N LEU A 5 26.38 -37.51 9.42
CA LEU A 5 25.85 -36.68 10.49
C LEU A 5 26.52 -35.29 10.54
N LEU A 6 27.83 -35.24 10.27
CA LEU A 6 28.60 -33.99 10.19
C LEU A 6 28.13 -33.11 9.02
N PHE A 7 27.83 -33.72 7.87
CA PHE A 7 27.33 -33.00 6.68
C PHE A 7 25.93 -32.41 6.93
N ILE A 8 25.06 -33.16 7.60
CA ILE A 8 23.73 -32.68 8.01
C ILE A 8 23.87 -31.52 9.00
N LEU A 9 24.75 -31.62 9.99
CA LEU A 9 24.98 -30.53 10.95
C LEU A 9 25.50 -29.26 10.26
N ILE A 10 26.45 -29.37 9.35
CA ILE A 10 27.00 -28.21 8.62
C ILE A 10 25.92 -27.54 7.76
N SER A 11 25.09 -28.33 7.07
CA SER A 11 23.96 -27.80 6.29
C SER A 11 22.90 -27.09 7.14
N LEU A 12 22.60 -27.59 8.34
CA LEU A 12 21.67 -26.95 9.28
C LEU A 12 22.22 -25.64 9.83
N PHE A 13 23.53 -25.56 10.07
CA PHE A 13 24.18 -24.32 10.50
C PHE A 13 24.17 -23.24 9.41
N HIS A 14 24.45 -23.60 8.16
CA HIS A 14 24.34 -22.65 7.03
C HIS A 14 22.90 -22.19 6.80
N PHE A 15 21.94 -23.12 6.80
CA PHE A 15 20.52 -22.77 6.65
C PHE A 15 20.02 -21.84 7.76
N SER A 16 20.46 -22.07 9.01
CA SER A 16 20.12 -21.20 10.14
C SER A 16 20.77 -19.81 10.05
N TYR A 17 21.98 -19.74 9.48
CA TYR A 17 22.67 -18.47 9.26
C TYR A 17 21.98 -17.65 8.17
N ASP A 18 21.58 -18.28 7.05
CA ASP A 18 20.87 -17.63 5.96
C ASP A 18 19.48 -17.12 6.37
N ILE A 19 18.74 -17.87 7.19
CA ILE A 19 17.46 -17.41 7.75
C ILE A 19 17.67 -16.18 8.64
N LYS A 20 18.70 -16.19 9.49
CA LYS A 20 19.00 -15.05 10.36
C LYS A 20 19.47 -13.83 9.56
N ALA A 21 20.29 -14.02 8.53
CA ALA A 21 20.73 -12.95 7.63
C ALA A 21 19.55 -12.34 6.84
N GLN A 22 18.64 -13.17 6.32
CA GLN A 22 17.40 -12.70 5.71
C GLN A 22 16.49 -11.97 6.69
N ALA A 23 16.35 -12.46 7.93
CA ALA A 23 15.54 -11.81 8.95
C ALA A 23 16.10 -10.43 9.35
N VAL A 24 17.43 -10.32 9.51
CA VAL A 24 18.12 -9.07 9.83
C VAL A 24 18.03 -8.06 8.67
N SER A 25 18.18 -8.51 7.42
CA SER A 25 17.99 -7.66 6.22
C SER A 25 16.55 -7.15 6.11
N ARG A 26 15.54 -8.01 6.34
CA ARG A 26 14.13 -7.59 6.38
C ARG A 26 13.85 -6.58 7.50
N LEU A 27 14.49 -6.76 8.66
CA LEU A 27 14.40 -5.83 9.79
C LEU A 27 15.04 -4.47 9.48
N SER A 28 16.22 -4.43 8.87
CA SER A 28 16.87 -3.18 8.48
C SER A 28 16.05 -2.43 7.42
N ASP A 29 15.55 -3.15 6.41
CA ASP A 29 14.69 -2.57 5.37
C ASP A 29 13.39 -2.02 5.99
N SER A 30 12.80 -2.75 6.96
CA SER A 30 11.60 -2.29 7.67
C SER A 30 11.85 -1.03 8.50
N ARG A 31 13.03 -0.91 9.15
CA ARG A 31 13.42 0.28 9.92
C ARG A 31 13.65 1.48 9.02
N ILE A 32 14.36 1.31 7.91
CA ILE A 32 14.58 2.37 6.91
C ILE A 32 13.24 2.83 6.30
N MET A 33 12.32 1.90 6.03
CA MET A 33 10.98 2.26 5.58
C MET A 33 10.19 3.00 6.68
N GLN A 34 10.29 2.59 7.95
CA GLN A 34 9.62 3.27 9.06
C GLN A 34 10.11 4.70 9.28
N ASP A 35 11.42 4.94 9.27
CA ASP A 35 12.00 6.27 9.46
C ASP A 35 11.62 7.22 8.33
N ASN A 36 11.68 6.75 7.07
CA ASN A 36 11.22 7.52 5.93
C ASN A 36 9.71 7.81 5.95
N THR A 37 8.90 6.86 6.46
CA THR A 37 7.45 7.03 6.61
C THR A 37 7.13 8.08 7.68
N ARG A 38 7.88 8.06 8.80
CA ARG A 38 7.72 9.01 9.91
C ARG A 38 8.09 10.44 9.50
N ASP A 39 9.22 10.62 8.82
CA ASP A 39 9.63 11.93 8.29
C ASP A 39 8.67 12.47 7.24
N ARG A 40 8.12 11.59 6.38
CA ARG A 40 7.10 11.98 5.41
C ARG A 40 5.80 12.41 6.09
N ALA A 41 5.34 11.67 7.09
CA ALA A 41 4.15 12.03 7.87
C ALA A 41 4.32 13.42 8.49
N ILE A 42 5.48 13.71 9.10
CA ILE A 42 5.78 15.02 9.70
C ILE A 42 5.74 16.15 8.64
N ARG A 43 6.35 15.95 7.47
CA ARG A 43 6.35 16.95 6.38
C ARG A 43 4.95 17.18 5.79
N ASN A 44 4.13 16.14 5.68
CA ASN A 44 2.77 16.26 5.15
C ASN A 44 1.81 16.92 6.13
N THR A 45 1.88 16.57 7.41
CA THR A 45 1.11 17.23 8.46
C THR A 45 1.45 18.72 8.53
N LYS A 46 2.73 19.09 8.38
CA LYS A 46 3.15 20.49 8.33
C LYS A 46 2.52 21.25 7.15
N LEU A 47 2.50 20.66 5.95
CA LEU A 47 1.89 21.30 4.77
C LEU A 47 0.36 21.36 4.82
N LEU A 48 -0.29 20.36 5.41
CA LEU A 48 -1.75 20.35 5.61
C LEU A 48 -2.16 21.41 6.64
N ASN A 49 -1.34 21.61 7.68
CA ASN A 49 -1.52 22.68 8.67
C ASN A 49 -1.29 24.08 8.06
N GLU A 50 -0.38 24.20 7.08
CA GLU A 50 -0.16 25.44 6.31
C GLU A 50 -1.35 25.81 5.41
N MET A 51 -2.25 24.88 5.11
CA MET A 51 -3.44 25.10 4.28
C MET A 51 -4.49 25.97 4.99
N ARG A 52 -4.35 26.23 6.31
CA ARG A 52 -5.19 27.12 7.13
C ARG A 52 -6.69 27.01 6.79
N LEU A 53 -7.21 25.79 6.92
CA LEU A 53 -8.64 25.51 6.72
C LEU A 53 -9.48 26.18 7.81
N ASP A 54 -10.62 26.75 7.44
CA ASP A 54 -11.61 27.18 8.42
C ASP A 54 -12.38 25.97 9.00
N GLU A 55 -13.17 26.18 10.05
CA GLU A 55 -13.88 25.07 10.72
C GLU A 55 -14.93 24.41 9.83
N ASN A 56 -15.63 25.17 8.98
CA ASN A 56 -16.62 24.63 8.05
C ASN A 56 -15.94 23.74 7.00
N GLN A 57 -14.80 24.17 6.47
CA GLN A 57 -13.97 23.38 5.56
C GLN A 57 -13.45 22.11 6.23
N LYS A 58 -12.99 22.19 7.49
CA LYS A 58 -12.54 21.03 8.25
C LYS A 58 -13.67 20.02 8.47
N GLU A 59 -14.86 20.48 8.84
CA GLU A 59 -16.01 19.62 9.05
C GLU A 59 -16.43 18.92 7.75
N ARG A 60 -16.55 19.67 6.65
CA ARG A 60 -16.86 19.10 5.33
C ARG A 60 -15.80 18.09 4.89
N LEU A 61 -14.52 18.38 5.09
CA LEU A 61 -13.44 17.44 4.77
C LEU A 61 -13.49 16.18 5.63
N ARG A 62 -13.82 16.28 6.93
CA ARG A 62 -14.02 15.10 7.78
C ARG A 62 -15.17 14.24 7.27
N SER A 63 -16.28 14.85 6.86
CA SER A 63 -17.44 14.14 6.29
C SER A 63 -17.07 13.43 4.98
N VAL A 64 -16.44 14.13 4.04
CA VAL A 64 -15.98 13.56 2.76
C VAL A 64 -15.00 12.41 3.02
N ASN A 65 -14.00 12.62 3.87
CA ASN A 65 -13.04 11.56 4.22
C ASN A 65 -13.74 10.35 4.85
N GLY A 66 -14.60 10.55 5.85
CA GLY A 66 -15.33 9.46 6.51
C GLY A 66 -16.12 8.60 5.52
N MET A 67 -16.89 9.22 4.64
CA MET A 67 -17.71 8.50 3.66
C MET A 67 -16.86 7.73 2.64
N PHE A 68 -15.94 8.42 1.96
CA PHE A 68 -15.16 7.79 0.88
C PHE A 68 -14.09 6.83 1.40
N ASP A 69 -13.47 7.09 2.56
CA ASP A 69 -12.45 6.19 3.10
C ASP A 69 -13.04 4.87 3.56
N VAL A 70 -14.24 4.87 4.16
CA VAL A 70 -14.96 3.64 4.51
C VAL A 70 -15.29 2.84 3.25
N LEU A 71 -15.87 3.50 2.23
CA LEU A 71 -16.24 2.86 0.97
C LEU A 71 -15.02 2.26 0.25
N ILE A 72 -13.97 3.06 0.02
CA ILE A 72 -12.75 2.64 -0.67
C ILE A 72 -12.02 1.54 0.12
N SER A 73 -12.00 1.63 1.45
CA SER A 73 -11.42 0.60 2.31
C SER A 73 -12.17 -0.73 2.17
N GLY A 74 -13.50 -0.71 2.11
CA GLY A 74 -14.34 -1.88 1.83
C GLY A 74 -13.96 -2.55 0.50
N LEU A 75 -13.95 -1.78 -0.59
CA LEU A 75 -13.58 -2.28 -1.92
C LEU A 75 -12.15 -2.86 -1.96
N ARG A 76 -11.19 -2.23 -1.25
CA ARG A 76 -9.82 -2.75 -1.15
C ARG A 76 -9.76 -4.08 -0.38
N LYS A 77 -10.59 -4.25 0.65
CA LYS A 77 -10.71 -5.53 1.36
C LYS A 77 -11.29 -6.61 0.45
N ASP A 78 -12.28 -6.28 -0.37
CA ASP A 78 -12.84 -7.22 -1.35
C ASP A 78 -11.79 -7.67 -2.36
N VAL A 79 -10.97 -6.76 -2.89
CA VAL A 79 -9.84 -7.13 -3.77
C VAL A 79 -8.86 -8.06 -3.05
N LYS A 80 -8.52 -7.79 -1.79
CA LYS A 80 -7.63 -8.67 -1.01
C LYS A 80 -8.26 -10.05 -0.81
N ARG A 81 -9.55 -10.13 -0.48
CA ARG A 81 -10.28 -11.40 -0.34
C ARG A 81 -10.25 -12.20 -1.63
N MET A 82 -10.58 -11.59 -2.77
CA MET A 82 -10.56 -12.28 -4.06
C MET A 82 -9.16 -12.74 -4.47
N ARG A 83 -8.11 -11.97 -4.16
CA ARG A 83 -6.73 -12.41 -4.36
C ARG A 83 -6.38 -13.62 -3.50
N LEU A 84 -6.78 -13.63 -2.23
CA LEU A 84 -6.59 -14.80 -1.37
C LEU A 84 -7.36 -16.01 -1.89
N GLU A 85 -8.58 -15.81 -2.40
CA GLU A 85 -9.38 -16.87 -3.00
C GLU A 85 -8.69 -17.50 -4.24
N ILE A 86 -8.05 -16.68 -5.08
CA ILE A 86 -7.20 -17.16 -6.19
C ILE A 86 -6.03 -18.00 -5.66
N GLU A 87 -5.33 -17.52 -4.63
CA GLU A 87 -4.19 -18.26 -4.07
C GLU A 87 -4.62 -19.57 -3.40
N LEU A 88 -5.80 -19.62 -2.78
CA LEU A 88 -6.37 -20.86 -2.25
C LEU A 88 -6.74 -21.84 -3.36
N GLU A 89 -7.33 -21.37 -4.47
CA GLU A 89 -7.67 -22.22 -5.61
C GLU A 89 -6.43 -22.87 -6.23
N LYS A 90 -5.33 -22.13 -6.33
CA LYS A 90 -4.05 -22.65 -6.83
C LYS A 90 -3.40 -23.71 -5.93
N LEU A 91 -3.83 -23.82 -4.67
CA LEU A 91 -3.35 -24.84 -3.74
C LEU A 91 -4.18 -26.13 -3.82
N ASN A 92 -5.29 -26.15 -4.56
CA ASN A 92 -6.08 -27.35 -4.80
C ASN A 92 -5.38 -28.27 -5.80
N ASP A 93 -5.59 -29.58 -5.65
CA ASP A 93 -5.05 -30.60 -6.58
C ASP A 93 -5.71 -30.53 -7.98
N ASP A 94 -6.96 -30.07 -8.05
CA ASP A 94 -7.69 -29.82 -9.29
C ASP A 94 -8.06 -28.33 -9.36
N ILE A 95 -7.35 -27.59 -10.23
CA ILE A 95 -7.45 -26.13 -10.32
C ILE A 95 -8.61 -25.75 -11.25
N ASP A 96 -9.57 -24.98 -10.73
CA ASP A 96 -10.61 -24.37 -11.56
C ASP A 96 -10.13 -23.05 -12.19
N ASP A 97 -9.56 -23.14 -13.40
CA ASP A 97 -9.11 -21.97 -14.16
C ASP A 97 -10.23 -20.97 -14.46
N ASN A 98 -11.47 -21.44 -14.70
CA ASN A 98 -12.60 -20.55 -14.99
C ASN A 98 -12.96 -19.69 -13.77
N LYS A 99 -12.89 -20.28 -12.57
CA LYS A 99 -13.06 -19.55 -11.32
C LYS A 99 -11.96 -18.52 -11.12
N ILE A 100 -10.71 -18.87 -11.41
CA ILE A 100 -9.57 -17.94 -11.32
C ILE A 100 -9.75 -16.77 -12.29
N TYR A 101 -10.07 -17.02 -13.56
CA TYR A 101 -10.32 -15.95 -14.54
C TYR A 101 -11.50 -15.06 -14.15
N GLY A 102 -12.60 -15.65 -13.69
CA GLY A 102 -13.75 -14.90 -13.19
C GLY A 102 -13.41 -14.01 -11.99
N LEU A 103 -12.50 -14.45 -11.12
CA LEU A 103 -12.00 -13.62 -10.01
C LEU A 103 -11.10 -12.48 -10.50
N TYR A 104 -10.27 -12.69 -11.53
CA TYR A 104 -9.49 -11.61 -12.13
C TYR A 104 -10.37 -10.51 -12.73
N ASP A 105 -11.43 -10.86 -13.45
CA ASP A 105 -12.38 -9.89 -14.00
C ASP A 105 -13.10 -9.10 -12.90
N LYS A 106 -13.55 -9.78 -11.85
CA LYS A 106 -14.16 -9.13 -10.68
C LYS A 106 -13.19 -8.19 -9.97
N ILE A 107 -11.92 -8.58 -9.85
CA ILE A 107 -10.86 -7.72 -9.31
C ILE A 107 -10.69 -6.47 -10.17
N ALA A 108 -10.63 -6.61 -11.51
CA ALA A 108 -10.49 -5.49 -12.42
C ALA A 108 -11.66 -4.50 -12.29
N ASN A 109 -12.89 -5.00 -12.26
CA ASN A 109 -14.10 -4.19 -12.04
C ASN A 109 -14.07 -3.47 -10.69
N THR A 110 -13.65 -4.16 -9.63
CA THR A 110 -13.55 -3.57 -8.29
C THR A 110 -12.44 -2.50 -8.22
N GLN A 111 -11.33 -2.70 -8.92
CA GLN A 111 -10.27 -1.69 -9.04
C GLN A 111 -10.74 -0.44 -9.78
N ALA A 112 -11.50 -0.61 -10.87
CA ALA A 112 -12.11 0.51 -11.58
C ALA A 112 -13.09 1.28 -10.67
N ALA A 113 -13.87 0.59 -9.85
CA ALA A 113 -14.73 1.22 -8.85
C ALA A 113 -13.92 2.01 -7.80
N ILE A 114 -12.82 1.44 -7.29
CA ILE A 114 -11.91 2.16 -6.38
C ILE A 114 -11.39 3.45 -7.02
N TRP A 115 -10.98 3.40 -8.29
CA TRP A 115 -10.49 4.58 -9.00
C TRP A 115 -11.57 5.64 -9.18
N LYS A 116 -12.78 5.23 -9.57
CA LYS A 116 -13.94 6.11 -9.70
C LYS A 116 -14.25 6.84 -8.41
N GLU A 117 -14.32 6.12 -7.30
CA GLU A 117 -14.66 6.70 -6.00
C GLU A 117 -13.51 7.55 -5.44
N THR A 118 -12.26 7.17 -5.70
CA THR A 118 -11.08 8.01 -5.37
C THR A 118 -11.11 9.32 -6.15
N PHE A 119 -11.46 9.28 -7.44
CA PHE A 119 -11.59 10.48 -8.27
C PHE A 119 -12.71 11.39 -7.77
N LYS A 120 -13.89 10.84 -7.45
CA LYS A 120 -14.99 11.62 -6.87
C LYS A 120 -14.58 12.29 -5.57
N LYS A 121 -13.95 11.54 -4.65
CA LYS A 121 -13.43 12.07 -3.39
C LYS A 121 -12.52 13.29 -3.63
N GLU A 122 -11.62 13.18 -4.60
CA GLU A 122 -10.72 14.27 -4.96
C GLU A 122 -11.47 15.50 -5.48
N GLN A 123 -12.48 15.33 -6.34
CA GLN A 123 -13.30 16.46 -6.83
C GLN A 123 -14.06 17.15 -5.68
N GLU A 124 -14.62 16.38 -4.75
CA GLU A 124 -15.30 16.92 -3.56
C GLU A 124 -14.35 17.72 -2.69
N ILE A 125 -13.12 17.23 -2.47
CA ILE A 125 -12.09 17.96 -1.73
C ILE A 125 -11.77 19.28 -2.45
N LYS A 126 -11.56 19.26 -3.77
CA LYS A 126 -11.26 20.47 -4.55
C LYS A 126 -12.37 21.51 -4.46
N PHE A 127 -13.63 21.09 -4.40
CA PHE A 127 -14.77 21.99 -4.26
C PHE A 127 -14.87 22.65 -2.86
N ILE A 128 -14.28 22.05 -1.83
CA ILE A 128 -14.25 22.63 -0.48
C ILE A 128 -13.17 23.71 -0.35
N LEU A 129 -12.08 23.60 -1.11
CA LEU A 129 -10.92 24.46 -1.00
C LEU A 129 -11.06 25.74 -1.84
N ASN A 130 -10.53 26.85 -1.33
CA ASN A 130 -10.34 28.04 -2.16
C ASN A 130 -9.12 27.89 -3.09
N GLU A 131 -8.95 28.82 -4.02
CA GLU A 131 -7.89 28.77 -5.04
C GLU A 131 -6.47 28.64 -4.44
N ARG A 132 -6.16 29.40 -3.39
CA ARG A 132 -4.86 29.32 -2.71
C ARG A 132 -4.64 27.97 -2.04
N GLN A 133 -5.67 27.44 -1.40
CA GLN A 133 -5.63 26.13 -0.74
C GLN A 133 -5.53 25.00 -1.76
N LEU A 134 -6.20 25.12 -2.91
CA LEU A 134 -6.13 24.16 -4.01
C LEU A 134 -4.70 24.04 -4.56
N LEU A 135 -4.01 25.17 -4.76
CA LEU A 135 -2.60 25.17 -5.17
C LEU A 135 -1.72 24.44 -4.15
N MET A 136 -1.96 24.65 -2.86
CA MET A 136 -1.23 23.95 -1.81
C MET A 136 -1.55 22.45 -1.81
N HIS A 137 -2.82 22.09 -1.96
CA HIS A 137 -3.27 20.69 -2.04
C HIS A 137 -2.59 19.95 -3.20
N GLU A 138 -2.52 20.57 -4.38
CA GLU A 138 -1.85 20.00 -5.54
C GLU A 138 -0.34 19.86 -5.31
N LYS A 139 0.29 20.84 -4.64
CA LYS A 139 1.71 20.75 -4.25
C LYS A 139 1.97 19.58 -3.30
N ILE A 140 1.07 19.31 -2.34
CA ILE A 140 1.13 18.13 -1.47
C ILE A 140 1.03 16.85 -2.31
N ARG A 141 0.03 16.79 -3.19
CA ARG A 141 -0.22 15.62 -4.06
C ARG A 141 1.01 15.27 -4.90
N MET A 142 1.58 16.26 -5.58
CA MET A 142 2.78 16.09 -6.41
C MET A 142 4.04 15.74 -5.59
N ARG A 143 4.14 16.18 -4.34
CA ARG A 143 5.23 15.74 -3.45
C ARG A 143 5.05 14.27 -3.07
N ASN A 144 3.86 13.88 -2.65
CA ASN A 144 3.56 12.50 -2.27
C ASN A 144 3.82 11.53 -3.42
N GLN A 145 3.41 11.88 -4.64
CA GLN A 145 3.67 11.06 -5.81
C GLN A 145 5.17 10.88 -6.09
N ARG A 146 5.96 11.96 -5.98
CA ARG A 146 7.42 11.91 -6.14
C ARG A 146 8.06 11.02 -5.08
N ASP A 147 7.66 11.19 -3.83
CA ASP A 147 8.20 10.40 -2.74
C ASP A 147 7.81 8.92 -2.91
N ASP A 148 6.59 8.59 -3.37
CA ASP A 148 6.17 7.19 -3.62
C ASP A 148 6.97 6.56 -4.74
N THR A 149 7.34 7.35 -5.75
CA THR A 149 8.19 6.89 -6.85
C THR A 149 9.61 6.63 -6.39
N ARG A 150 10.14 7.45 -5.46
CA ARG A 150 11.48 7.28 -4.86
C ARG A 150 11.56 6.09 -3.90
N LEU A 151 10.47 5.77 -3.22
CA LEU A 151 10.42 4.67 -2.24
C LEU A 151 10.12 3.30 -2.86
N LYS A 152 9.69 3.23 -4.11
CA LYS A 152 9.63 1.95 -4.83
C LYS A 152 11.08 1.48 -5.03
N PRO A 153 11.45 0.28 -4.55
CA PRO A 153 12.76 -0.28 -4.89
C PRO A 153 12.86 -0.29 -6.41
N ASN A 154 13.89 0.38 -6.93
CA ASN A 154 14.21 0.36 -8.34
C ASN A 154 14.68 -1.07 -8.65
N TYR A 155 13.78 -1.96 -9.05
CA TYR A 155 14.12 -3.27 -9.58
C TYR A 155 14.76 -3.15 -10.98
N LYS A 156 15.60 -2.13 -11.20
CA LYS A 156 16.65 -2.18 -12.21
C LYS A 156 17.82 -2.89 -11.56
N ARG A 157 17.77 -4.22 -11.53
CA ARG A 157 18.98 -5.03 -11.50
C ARG A 157 19.35 -5.29 -12.96
N GLU A 158 20.57 -4.85 -13.26
CA GLU A 158 21.56 -5.43 -14.20
C GLU A 158 21.06 -6.03 -15.52
#